data_AF-A0A7A6XDC4-F1
#
_entry.id   AF-A0A7A6XDC4-F1
#
_cell.length_a   1.000
_cell.length_b   1.000
_cell.length_c   1.000
_cell.angle_alpha   90.00
_cell.angle_beta   90.00
_cell.angle_gamma   90.00
#
_symmetry.space_group_name_H-M   'P 1'
#
loop_
_entity.id
_entity.type
_entity.pdbx_description
1 polymer ?
#
loop_
_entity_poly.entity_id
_entity_poly.type
_entity_poly.pdbx_seq_one_letter_code
_entity_poly.pdbx_strand_id
1 'polypeptide(L)'
;RDGLTFFSAADNEIPPPRSITFHIWTAYSPFTTWVQIVYDWLDALKDPNGLKTFVNTTLGETWEEAVGEKLDHQVLMDKVVRYTAAVPSRVVYLTAGIDSQRNRFEMYVWGWAPGEEAFLVDKIIIMGRPDEEETLLRVDAAINKKYRHADGTEMTISRVCWDIGGIDGEIVYQRSKKHGVFRVLPVKGASVYGKPVITMPKTRNQRGVYLCEVGTDTAKEILYARMKADPTPVDEATSYAIRFPDDPEIFSQTEAQQLV
;
A
#
# COMPACT_ATOMS: atom_id res chain seq x y z
N ARG A 1 21.48 3.09 -36.15
CA ARG A 1 20.43 2.05 -36.32
C ARG A 1 19.14 2.76 -36.67
N ASP A 2 18.31 2.16 -37.52
CA ASP A 2 17.09 2.76 -38.09
C ASP A 2 15.90 2.86 -37.10
N GLY A 3 16.04 2.30 -35.89
CA GLY A 3 15.00 2.33 -34.85
C GLY A 3 13.87 1.33 -35.09
N LEU A 4 13.97 0.49 -36.12
CA LEU A 4 12.98 -0.55 -36.46
C LEU A 4 13.44 -1.94 -36.01
N THR A 5 14.75 -2.17 -35.96
CA THR A 5 15.36 -3.43 -35.52
C THR A 5 15.84 -3.33 -34.07
N PHE A 6 15.48 -4.33 -33.25
CA PHE A 6 15.88 -4.40 -31.85
C PHE A 6 17.10 -5.29 -31.69
N PHE A 7 17.98 -4.93 -30.76
CA PHE A 7 19.21 -5.68 -30.50
C PHE A 7 19.35 -5.93 -28.99
N SER A 8 19.89 -7.09 -28.64
CA SER A 8 20.30 -7.41 -27.27
C SER A 8 21.53 -6.60 -26.85
N ALA A 9 21.87 -6.62 -25.57
CA ALA A 9 23.11 -6.01 -25.05
C ALA A 9 24.39 -6.60 -25.68
N ALA A 10 24.31 -7.81 -26.24
CA ALA A 10 25.39 -8.47 -26.98
C ALA A 10 25.35 -8.20 -28.50
N ASP A 11 24.55 -7.22 -28.93
CA ASP A 11 24.45 -6.75 -30.31
C ASP A 11 23.83 -7.72 -31.33
N ASN A 12 23.22 -8.80 -30.85
CA ASN A 12 22.43 -9.71 -31.68
C ASN A 12 21.03 -9.14 -31.89
N GLU A 13 20.51 -9.26 -33.12
CA GLU A 13 19.13 -8.90 -33.44
C GLU A 13 18.14 -9.75 -32.61
N ILE A 14 17.12 -9.09 -32.06
CA ILE A 14 16.08 -9.71 -31.26
C ILE A 14 14.70 -9.33 -31.82
N PRO A 15 13.67 -10.17 -31.62
CA PRO A 15 12.31 -9.81 -31.97
C PRO A 15 11.85 -8.56 -31.21
N PRO A 16 10.94 -7.75 -31.79
CA PRO A 16 10.43 -6.55 -31.15
C PRO A 16 9.83 -6.85 -29.77
N PRO A 17 10.25 -6.12 -28.71
CA PRO A 17 9.69 -6.30 -27.38
C PRO A 17 8.23 -5.85 -27.34
N ARG A 18 7.44 -6.49 -26.46
CA ARG A 18 6.01 -6.19 -26.30
C ARG A 18 5.73 -4.75 -25.82
N SER A 19 6.69 -4.13 -25.14
CA SER A 19 6.63 -2.75 -24.68
C SER A 19 8.04 -2.15 -24.64
N ILE A 20 8.16 -0.87 -25.00
CA ILE A 20 9.39 -0.08 -24.95
C ILE A 20 9.09 1.12 -24.07
N THR A 21 9.99 1.43 -23.15
CA THR A 21 9.90 2.61 -22.29
C THR A 21 11.19 3.42 -22.44
N PHE A 22 11.11 4.72 -22.21
CA PHE A 22 12.25 5.63 -22.28
C PHE A 22 12.21 6.57 -21.08
N HIS A 23 13.38 6.89 -20.54
CA HIS A 23 13.57 7.94 -19.55
C HIS A 23 14.11 9.16 -20.28
N ILE A 24 13.24 10.14 -20.56
CA ILE A 24 13.61 11.33 -21.34
C ILE A 24 13.04 12.59 -20.72
N TRP A 25 13.87 13.62 -20.67
CA TRP A 25 13.46 14.93 -20.21
C TRP A 25 12.54 15.62 -21.22
N THR A 26 11.46 16.23 -20.76
CA THR A 26 10.49 16.97 -21.58
C THR A 26 11.13 18.12 -22.38
N ALA A 27 12.29 18.65 -21.98
CA ALA A 27 13.00 19.69 -22.74
C ALA A 27 13.44 19.23 -24.15
N TYR A 28 13.52 17.92 -24.41
CA TYR A 28 13.79 17.39 -25.75
C TYR A 28 12.54 17.34 -26.64
N SER A 29 11.35 17.61 -26.10
CA SER A 29 10.09 17.55 -26.85
C SER A 29 9.90 18.80 -27.71
N PRO A 30 9.59 18.65 -29.02
CA PRO A 30 9.23 19.78 -29.87
C PRO A 30 7.82 20.33 -29.57
N PHE A 31 7.05 19.67 -28.69
CA PHE A 31 5.69 20.06 -28.33
C PHE A 31 5.60 20.96 -27.10
N THR A 32 6.73 21.29 -26.47
CA THR A 32 6.79 22.23 -25.35
C THR A 32 7.86 23.29 -25.60
N THR A 33 7.79 24.39 -24.85
CA THR A 33 8.82 25.44 -24.89
C THR A 33 9.49 25.56 -23.53
N TRP A 34 10.74 26.03 -23.51
CA TRP A 34 11.46 26.34 -22.27
C TRP A 34 10.67 27.27 -21.35
N VAL A 35 9.98 28.26 -21.92
CA VAL A 35 9.14 29.20 -21.16
C VAL A 35 7.98 28.49 -20.49
N GLN A 36 7.31 27.57 -21.19
CA GLN A 36 6.23 26.77 -20.62
C GLN A 36 6.73 25.88 -19.48
N ILE A 37 7.89 25.21 -19.65
CA ILE A 37 8.51 24.39 -18.60
C ILE A 37 8.80 25.22 -17.35
N VAL A 38 9.24 26.48 -17.51
CA VAL A 38 9.48 27.39 -16.38
C VAL A 38 8.18 27.77 -15.67
N TYR A 39 7.10 28.05 -16.40
CA TYR A 39 5.80 28.31 -15.78
C TYR A 39 5.26 27.09 -15.04
N ASP A 40 5.34 25.91 -15.65
CA ASP A 40 4.92 24.65 -15.05
C ASP A 40 5.73 24.37 -13.76
N TRP A 41 7.02 24.70 -13.73
CA TRP A 41 7.86 24.63 -12.53
C TRP A 41 7.41 25.60 -11.44
N LEU A 42 7.16 26.86 -11.79
CA LEU A 42 6.72 27.88 -10.83
C LEU A 42 5.33 27.59 -10.26
N ASP A 43 4.45 26.99 -11.05
CA ASP A 43 3.15 26.51 -10.58
C ASP A 43 3.29 25.26 -9.72
N ALA A 44 4.16 24.33 -10.08
CA ALA A 44 4.47 23.14 -9.28
C ALA A 44 5.04 23.50 -7.89
N LEU A 45 5.81 24.58 -7.76
CA LEU A 45 6.33 25.05 -6.46
C LEU A 45 5.23 25.51 -5.47
N LYS A 46 4.01 25.78 -5.94
CA LYS A 46 2.90 26.22 -5.09
C LYS A 46 2.19 25.07 -4.38
N ASP A 47 2.42 23.82 -4.79
CA ASP A 47 1.82 22.60 -4.23
C ASP A 47 2.86 21.48 -4.12
N PRO A 48 3.10 20.90 -2.93
CA PRO A 48 3.99 19.75 -2.76
C PRO A 48 3.73 18.59 -3.74
N ASN A 49 2.46 18.33 -4.10
CA ASN A 49 2.12 17.28 -5.09
C ASN A 49 2.45 17.71 -6.53
N GLY A 50 2.39 19.01 -6.82
CA GLY A 50 2.79 19.58 -8.11
C GLY A 50 4.27 19.37 -8.39
N LEU A 51 5.11 19.54 -7.36
CA LEU A 51 6.56 19.34 -7.45
C LEU A 51 6.92 17.89 -7.83
N LYS A 52 6.31 16.91 -7.15
CA LYS A 52 6.48 15.48 -7.46
C LYS A 52 6.04 15.15 -8.88
N THR A 53 4.91 15.70 -9.31
CA THR A 53 4.39 15.49 -10.66
C THR A 53 5.38 16.04 -11.68
N PHE A 54 5.84 17.29 -11.51
CA PHE A 54 6.79 17.92 -12.41
C PHE A 54 8.09 17.13 -12.53
N VAL A 55 8.68 16.65 -11.43
CA VAL A 55 9.92 15.86 -11.52
C VAL A 55 9.70 14.55 -12.27
N ASN A 56 8.65 13.79 -11.94
CA ASN A 56 8.40 12.50 -12.60
C ASN A 56 8.02 12.65 -14.08
N THR A 57 7.13 13.58 -14.43
CA THR A 57 6.58 13.68 -15.79
C THR A 57 7.34 14.66 -16.66
N THR A 58 7.80 15.78 -16.09
CA THR A 58 8.51 16.82 -16.85
C THR A 58 9.99 16.52 -16.89
N LEU A 59 10.66 16.32 -15.75
CA LEU A 59 12.09 15.99 -15.70
C LEU A 59 12.39 14.55 -16.16
N GLY A 60 11.40 13.66 -16.00
CA GLY A 60 11.55 12.23 -16.26
C GLY A 60 12.28 11.50 -15.13
N GLU A 61 12.66 12.21 -14.07
CA GLU A 61 13.46 11.72 -12.96
C GLU A 61 12.59 11.04 -11.90
N THR A 62 13.17 10.13 -11.13
CA THR A 62 12.50 9.55 -9.97
C THR A 62 12.43 10.57 -8.84
N TRP A 63 11.22 10.98 -8.46
CA TRP A 63 11.02 11.83 -7.29
C TRP A 63 11.27 11.09 -5.98
N GLU A 64 12.25 11.54 -5.21
CA GLU A 64 12.43 11.18 -3.82
C GLU A 64 11.80 12.26 -2.93
N GLU A 65 10.86 11.87 -2.06
CA GLU A 65 10.25 12.81 -1.12
C GLU A 65 11.32 13.34 -0.15
N ALA A 66 11.54 14.66 -0.15
CA ALA A 66 12.34 15.35 0.86
C ALA A 66 11.56 15.44 2.18
N VAL A 67 11.21 14.30 2.78
CA VAL A 67 10.49 14.22 4.06
C VAL A 67 11.29 13.33 5.00
N GLY A 68 12.01 13.95 5.93
CA GLY A 68 12.63 13.31 7.09
C GLY A 68 13.76 12.33 6.78
N GLU A 69 14.52 11.93 7.81
CA GLU A 69 15.33 10.71 7.74
C GLU A 69 14.44 9.58 7.21
N LYS A 70 14.74 9.08 6.01
CA LYS A 70 14.18 7.82 5.54
C LYS A 70 14.51 6.79 6.61
N LEU A 71 13.48 6.18 7.18
CA LEU A 71 13.69 5.22 8.26
C LEU A 71 14.52 4.08 7.67
N ASP A 72 15.68 3.78 8.26
CA ASP A 72 16.44 2.63 7.80
C ASP A 72 15.58 1.38 8.02
N HIS A 73 15.39 0.58 6.96
CA HIS A 73 14.67 -0.69 7.03
C HIS A 73 15.19 -1.60 8.15
N GLN A 74 16.46 -1.45 8.55
CA GLN A 74 17.04 -2.14 9.69
C GLN A 74 16.29 -1.85 11.01
N VAL A 75 15.74 -0.64 11.19
CA VAL A 75 14.91 -0.30 12.36
C VAL A 75 13.64 -1.14 12.43
N LEU A 76 13.06 -1.51 11.29
CA LEU A 76 11.92 -2.44 11.27
C LEU A 76 12.36 -3.88 11.53
N MET A 77 13.53 -4.28 11.04
CA MET A 77 14.11 -5.60 11.31
C MET A 77 14.39 -5.79 12.80
N ASP A 78 14.82 -4.75 13.51
CA ASP A 78 15.07 -4.78 14.96
C ASP A 78 13.77 -4.90 15.79
N LYS A 79 12.61 -4.74 15.15
CA LYS A 79 11.26 -4.92 15.74
C LYS A 79 10.67 -6.31 15.47
N VAL A 80 11.42 -7.19 14.81
CA VAL A 80 11.03 -8.59 14.63
C VAL A 80 11.03 -9.29 15.99
N VAL A 81 9.92 -9.92 16.32
CA VAL A 81 9.76 -10.67 17.56
C VAL A 81 9.13 -12.02 17.28
N ARG A 82 9.52 -13.00 18.10
CA ARG A 82 8.98 -14.36 17.99
C ARG A 82 7.57 -14.44 18.52
N TYR A 83 6.64 -14.89 17.68
CA TYR A 83 5.26 -15.13 18.11
C TYR A 83 5.08 -16.55 18.64
N THR A 84 4.23 -16.72 19.65
CA THR A 84 3.90 -18.04 20.22
C THR A 84 2.76 -18.75 19.49
N ALA A 85 2.01 -18.00 18.68
CA ALA A 85 0.94 -18.46 17.81
C ALA A 85 0.78 -17.48 16.65
N ALA A 86 0.03 -17.86 15.60
CA ALA A 86 -0.24 -16.97 14.46
C ALA A 86 -0.84 -15.63 14.91
N VAL A 87 -1.70 -15.65 15.93
CA VAL A 87 -2.19 -14.43 16.59
C VAL A 87 -1.78 -14.45 18.07
N PRO A 88 -0.90 -13.52 18.50
CA PRO A 88 -0.44 -13.42 19.89
C PRO A 88 -1.58 -13.18 20.89
N SER A 89 -1.41 -13.66 22.14
CA SER A 89 -2.44 -13.66 23.20
C SER A 89 -3.02 -12.29 23.57
N ARG A 90 -2.31 -11.21 23.25
CA ARG A 90 -2.71 -9.83 23.57
C ARG A 90 -3.59 -9.20 22.50
N VAL A 91 -3.64 -9.80 21.31
CA VAL A 91 -4.43 -9.30 20.19
C VAL A 91 -5.90 -9.57 20.46
N VAL A 92 -6.71 -8.53 20.41
CA VAL A 92 -8.16 -8.59 20.65
C VAL A 92 -8.98 -8.29 19.41
N TYR A 93 -8.35 -7.78 18.34
CA TYR A 93 -9.05 -7.37 17.12
C TYR A 93 -8.18 -7.58 15.88
N LEU A 94 -8.76 -8.09 14.80
CA LEU A 94 -8.08 -8.28 13.52
C LEU A 94 -8.66 -7.36 12.44
N THR A 95 -7.78 -6.68 11.72
CA THR A 95 -8.10 -5.89 10.52
C THR A 95 -7.25 -6.32 9.34
N ALA A 96 -7.68 -6.02 8.12
CA ALA A 96 -6.84 -6.19 6.95
C ALA A 96 -6.85 -4.96 6.03
N GLY A 97 -5.76 -4.77 5.30
CA GLY A 97 -5.67 -3.85 4.18
C GLY A 97 -5.45 -4.64 2.89
N ILE A 98 -6.19 -4.33 1.82
CA ILE A 98 -6.00 -4.91 0.49
C ILE A 98 -5.56 -3.79 -0.46
N ASP A 99 -4.38 -3.96 -1.05
CA ASP A 99 -3.87 -3.17 -2.17
C ASP A 99 -4.09 -3.94 -3.48
N SER A 100 -4.60 -3.24 -4.49
CA SER A 100 -4.97 -3.84 -5.76
C SER A 100 -4.01 -3.42 -6.86
N GLN A 101 -3.44 -4.39 -7.56
CA GLN A 101 -2.56 -4.18 -8.71
C GLN A 101 -3.11 -4.90 -9.93
N ARG A 102 -2.65 -4.53 -11.14
CA ARG A 102 -3.17 -5.13 -12.39
C ARG A 102 -2.96 -6.65 -12.50
N ASN A 103 -2.02 -7.22 -11.74
CA ASN A 103 -1.63 -8.62 -11.80
C ASN A 103 -1.75 -9.37 -10.47
N ARG A 104 -2.16 -8.71 -9.38
CA ARG A 104 -2.24 -9.30 -8.05
C ARG A 104 -3.07 -8.47 -7.08
N PHE A 105 -3.48 -9.10 -5.99
CA PHE A 105 -3.91 -8.45 -4.76
C PHE A 105 -2.92 -8.75 -3.65
N GLU A 106 -2.55 -7.74 -2.88
CA GLU A 106 -1.75 -7.90 -1.68
C GLU A 106 -2.61 -7.57 -0.47
N MET A 107 -2.75 -8.54 0.44
CA MET A 107 -3.50 -8.37 1.67
C MET A 107 -2.58 -8.51 2.88
N TYR A 108 -2.58 -7.51 3.75
CA TYR A 108 -1.87 -7.52 5.02
C TYR A 108 -2.87 -7.59 6.16
N VAL A 109 -2.71 -8.56 7.06
CA VAL A 109 -3.56 -8.74 8.23
C VAL A 109 -2.83 -8.25 9.47
N TRP A 110 -3.47 -7.35 10.19
CA TRP A 110 -2.95 -6.71 11.39
C TRP A 110 -3.80 -7.08 12.60
N GLY A 111 -3.14 -7.51 13.66
CA GLY A 111 -3.72 -7.70 14.97
C GLY A 111 -3.49 -6.49 15.86
N TRP A 112 -4.51 -6.13 16.64
CA TRP A 112 -4.49 -4.97 17.54
C TRP A 112 -4.69 -5.41 18.98
N ALA A 113 -3.78 -4.94 19.84
CA ALA A 113 -3.88 -5.04 21.29
C ALA A 113 -4.25 -3.67 21.90
N PRO A 114 -4.64 -3.61 23.18
CA PRO A 114 -4.91 -2.34 23.86
C PRO A 114 -3.74 -1.35 23.74
N GLY A 115 -4.06 -0.06 23.57
CA GLY A 115 -3.06 0.99 23.34
C GLY A 115 -2.62 1.12 21.88
N GLU A 116 -3.35 0.53 20.92
CA GLU A 116 -3.02 0.52 19.49
C GLU A 116 -1.65 -0.13 19.17
N GLU A 117 -1.25 -1.09 19.99
CA GLU A 117 -0.13 -1.95 19.67
C GLU A 117 -0.52 -2.90 18.54
N ALA A 118 0.27 -2.89 17.47
CA ALA A 118 -0.01 -3.55 16.21
C ALA A 118 0.95 -4.72 15.96
N PHE A 119 0.39 -5.84 15.51
CA PHE A 119 1.12 -7.05 15.18
C PHE A 119 0.82 -7.41 13.72
N LEU A 120 1.83 -7.51 12.88
CA LEU A 120 1.63 -8.08 11.54
C LEU A 120 1.39 -9.59 11.71
N VAL A 121 0.20 -10.06 11.34
CA VAL A 121 -0.25 -11.44 11.56
C VAL A 121 -0.08 -12.29 10.31
N ASP A 122 -0.32 -11.72 9.13
CA ASP A 122 -0.25 -12.46 7.88
C ASP A 122 -0.04 -11.53 6.69
N LYS A 123 0.57 -12.08 5.64
CA LYS A 123 0.73 -11.45 4.33
C LYS A 123 0.27 -12.45 3.27
N ILE A 124 -0.73 -12.05 2.49
CA ILE A 124 -1.33 -12.90 1.47
C ILE A 124 -1.22 -12.20 0.12
N ILE A 125 -0.44 -12.78 -0.80
CA ILE A 125 -0.36 -12.34 -2.18
C ILE A 125 -1.19 -13.27 -3.06
N ILE A 126 -2.17 -12.70 -3.76
CA ILE A 126 -3.06 -13.43 -4.67
C ILE A 126 -2.74 -12.99 -6.09
N MET A 127 -1.92 -13.77 -6.78
CA MET A 127 -1.59 -13.54 -8.19
C MET A 127 -2.78 -13.84 -9.09
N GLY A 128 -3.06 -12.98 -10.06
CA GLY A 128 -4.16 -13.15 -11.01
C GLY A 128 -4.70 -11.82 -11.50
N ARG A 129 -5.53 -11.84 -12.54
CA ARG A 129 -6.13 -10.59 -13.00
C ARG A 129 -7.28 -10.17 -12.07
N PRO A 130 -7.43 -8.88 -11.78
CA PRO A 130 -8.50 -8.37 -10.91
C PRO A 130 -9.92 -8.65 -11.39
N ASP A 131 -10.12 -8.78 -12.71
CA ASP A 131 -11.42 -9.01 -13.34
C ASP A 131 -11.80 -10.49 -13.47
N GLU A 132 -10.92 -11.41 -13.07
CA GLU A 132 -11.19 -12.85 -13.09
C GLU A 132 -11.91 -13.30 -11.81
N GLU A 133 -13.09 -13.90 -11.96
CA GLU A 133 -13.88 -14.37 -10.81
C GLU A 133 -13.13 -15.42 -9.97
N GLU A 134 -12.31 -16.28 -10.58
CA GLU A 134 -11.48 -17.25 -9.85
C GLU A 134 -10.46 -16.55 -8.92
N THR A 135 -9.84 -15.47 -9.39
CA THR A 135 -8.94 -14.65 -8.58
C THR A 135 -9.71 -14.00 -7.43
N LEU A 136 -10.90 -13.45 -7.72
CA LEU A 136 -11.73 -12.83 -6.70
C LEU A 136 -12.29 -13.82 -5.67
N LEU A 137 -12.54 -15.08 -6.04
CA LEU A 137 -12.94 -16.13 -5.10
C LEU A 137 -11.80 -16.47 -4.12
N ARG A 138 -10.55 -16.43 -4.57
CA ARG A 138 -9.38 -16.55 -3.67
C ARG A 138 -9.26 -15.35 -2.73
N VAL A 139 -9.55 -14.15 -3.21
CA VAL A 139 -9.62 -12.94 -2.35
C VAL A 139 -10.74 -13.07 -1.32
N ASP A 140 -11.90 -13.58 -1.72
CA ASP A 140 -13.03 -13.84 -0.82
C ASP A 140 -12.67 -14.87 0.27
N ALA A 141 -11.93 -15.92 -0.10
CA ALA A 141 -11.41 -16.90 0.86
C ALA A 141 -10.42 -16.25 1.84
N ALA A 142 -9.54 -15.37 1.35
CA ALA A 142 -8.59 -14.64 2.18
C ALA A 142 -9.29 -13.70 3.18
N ILE A 143 -10.29 -12.92 2.74
CA ILE A 143 -11.12 -12.05 3.60
C ILE A 143 -11.82 -12.85 4.72
N ASN A 144 -12.21 -14.09 4.44
CA ASN A 144 -12.90 -14.97 5.38
C ASN A 144 -11.97 -15.96 6.10
N LYS A 145 -10.66 -15.85 5.90
CA LYS A 145 -9.67 -16.68 6.59
C LYS A 145 -9.81 -16.48 8.10
N LYS A 146 -9.78 -17.60 8.82
CA LYS A 146 -9.77 -17.63 10.28
C LYS A 146 -8.35 -17.83 10.78
N TYR A 147 -8.04 -17.21 11.90
CA TYR A 147 -6.73 -17.30 12.53
C TYR A 147 -6.87 -17.91 13.91
N ARG A 148 -5.94 -18.79 14.26
CA ARG A 148 -5.90 -19.40 15.58
C ARG A 148 -5.19 -18.46 16.55
N HIS A 149 -5.92 -18.01 17.57
CA HIS A 149 -5.40 -17.22 18.66
C HIS A 149 -4.59 -18.09 19.63
N ALA A 150 -3.68 -17.47 20.39
CA ALA A 150 -2.80 -18.17 21.33
C ALA A 150 -3.57 -18.94 22.42
N ASP A 151 -4.79 -18.53 22.78
CA ASP A 151 -5.68 -19.25 23.71
C ASP A 151 -6.41 -20.45 23.07
N GLY A 152 -6.21 -20.68 21.76
CA GLY A 152 -6.83 -21.75 20.99
C GLY A 152 -8.15 -21.39 20.31
N THR A 153 -8.70 -20.19 20.53
CA THR A 153 -9.92 -19.72 19.85
C THR A 153 -9.65 -19.34 18.39
N GLU A 154 -10.70 -19.34 17.57
CA GLU A 154 -10.65 -18.83 16.20
C GLU A 154 -11.05 -17.36 16.16
N MET A 155 -10.20 -16.51 15.58
CA MET A 155 -10.49 -15.12 15.28
C MET A 155 -10.74 -14.93 13.79
N THR A 156 -11.63 -14.00 13.46
CA THR A 156 -11.94 -13.62 12.07
C THR A 156 -11.53 -12.17 11.82
N ILE A 157 -11.22 -11.85 10.56
CA ILE A 157 -10.95 -10.48 10.15
C ILE A 157 -12.24 -9.67 10.26
N SER A 158 -12.23 -8.71 11.19
CA SER A 158 -13.42 -7.95 11.56
C SER A 158 -13.68 -6.77 10.63
N ARG A 159 -12.63 -6.13 10.11
CA ARG A 159 -12.71 -5.05 9.12
C ARG A 159 -11.60 -5.15 8.09
N VAL A 160 -11.94 -4.82 6.85
CA VAL A 160 -11.04 -4.79 5.71
C VAL A 160 -11.14 -3.43 5.04
N CYS A 161 -10.04 -2.72 4.90
CA CYS A 161 -9.94 -1.57 4.01
C CYS A 161 -9.42 -2.06 2.66
N TRP A 162 -10.16 -1.82 1.59
CA TRP A 162 -9.77 -2.24 0.25
C TRP A 162 -9.62 -1.01 -0.63
N ASP A 163 -8.39 -0.73 -1.07
CA ASP A 163 -8.14 0.41 -1.95
C ASP A 163 -8.81 0.19 -3.30
N ILE A 164 -9.57 1.20 -3.74
CA ILE A 164 -10.21 1.19 -5.06
C ILE A 164 -9.24 1.62 -6.16
N GLY A 165 -8.06 2.12 -5.80
CA GLY A 165 -6.98 2.44 -6.72
C GLY A 165 -6.42 1.20 -7.45
N GLY A 166 -5.74 1.44 -8.57
CA GLY A 166 -5.02 0.41 -9.32
C GLY A 166 -5.87 -0.51 -10.22
N ILE A 167 -7.18 -0.62 -9.98
CA ILE A 167 -8.12 -1.47 -10.72
C ILE A 167 -9.47 -0.78 -10.97
N ASP A 168 -10.44 -1.48 -11.57
CA ASP A 168 -11.82 -0.99 -11.62
C ASP A 168 -12.45 -1.05 -10.22
N GLY A 169 -12.71 0.11 -9.62
CA GLY A 169 -13.30 0.24 -8.29
C GLY A 169 -14.68 -0.41 -8.15
N GLU A 170 -15.39 -0.69 -9.25
CA GLU A 170 -16.66 -1.43 -9.19
C GLU A 170 -16.49 -2.83 -8.61
N ILE A 171 -15.35 -3.47 -8.88
CA ILE A 171 -15.02 -4.80 -8.34
C ILE A 171 -15.02 -4.75 -6.80
N VAL A 172 -14.38 -3.73 -6.24
CA VAL A 172 -14.30 -3.50 -4.79
C VAL A 172 -15.68 -3.18 -4.21
N TYR A 173 -16.49 -2.37 -4.90
CA TYR A 173 -17.85 -2.06 -4.45
C TYR A 173 -18.77 -3.30 -4.41
N GLN A 174 -18.65 -4.19 -5.39
CA GLN A 174 -19.39 -5.45 -5.40
C GLN A 174 -18.96 -6.37 -4.26
N ARG A 175 -17.65 -6.46 -3.98
CA ARG A 175 -17.14 -7.25 -2.85
C ARG A 175 -17.50 -6.64 -1.49
N SER A 176 -17.56 -5.32 -1.38
CA SER A 176 -18.09 -4.63 -0.20
C SER A 176 -19.54 -5.02 0.09
N LYS A 177 -20.40 -5.05 -0.93
CA LYS A 177 -21.79 -5.50 -0.77
C LYS A 177 -21.88 -6.99 -0.42
N LYS A 178 -21.05 -7.84 -1.04
CA LYS A 178 -21.03 -9.30 -0.83
C LYS A 178 -20.66 -9.68 0.61
N HIS A 179 -19.62 -9.07 1.16
CA HIS A 179 -19.09 -9.42 2.50
C HIS A 179 -19.64 -8.55 3.63
N GLY A 180 -20.38 -7.49 3.29
CA GLY A 180 -20.99 -6.55 4.22
C GLY A 180 -20.33 -5.18 4.13
N VAL A 181 -21.16 -4.16 3.87
CA VAL A 181 -20.71 -2.78 3.59
C VAL A 181 -20.02 -2.06 4.74
N PHE A 182 -20.07 -2.63 5.96
CA PHE A 182 -19.34 -2.16 7.13
C PHE A 182 -18.14 -3.04 7.50
N ARG A 183 -18.02 -4.21 6.87
CA ARG A 183 -16.92 -5.16 7.05
C ARG A 183 -15.82 -4.91 6.03
N VAL A 184 -16.18 -4.82 4.74
CA VAL A 184 -15.25 -4.48 3.65
C VAL A 184 -15.54 -3.06 3.21
N LEU A 185 -14.64 -2.15 3.53
CA LEU A 185 -14.74 -0.72 3.28
C LEU A 185 -13.88 -0.36 2.06
N PRO A 186 -14.50 0.10 0.97
CA PRO A 186 -13.76 0.72 -0.13
C PRO A 186 -13.10 2.00 0.38
N VAL A 187 -11.81 2.14 0.16
CA VAL A 187 -11.05 3.35 0.52
C VAL A 187 -10.46 4.01 -0.70
N LYS A 188 -10.28 5.33 -0.64
CA LYS A 188 -9.48 6.09 -1.61
C LYS A 188 -8.62 7.11 -0.87
N GLY A 189 -7.44 7.43 -1.41
CA GLY A 189 -6.63 8.54 -0.91
C GLY A 189 -7.38 9.87 -1.04
N ALA A 190 -7.27 10.71 -0.03
CA ALA A 190 -7.78 12.08 -0.08
C ALA A 190 -6.90 12.93 -1.00
N SER A 191 -7.52 13.79 -1.80
CA SER A 191 -6.82 14.68 -2.74
C SER A 191 -6.30 15.96 -2.07
N VAL A 192 -6.52 16.13 -0.77
CA VAL A 192 -6.21 17.34 -0.01
C VAL A 192 -5.40 16.95 1.23
N TYR A 193 -4.31 17.67 1.46
CA TYR A 193 -3.43 17.52 2.62
C TYR A 193 -4.14 17.89 3.93
N GLY A 194 -3.72 17.30 5.05
CA GLY A 194 -4.22 17.57 6.39
C GLY A 194 -5.59 16.95 6.68
N LYS A 195 -6.02 15.97 5.89
CA LYS A 195 -7.25 15.21 6.16
C LYS A 195 -7.03 14.21 7.30
N PRO A 196 -8.06 13.90 8.11
CA PRO A 196 -7.98 12.82 9.08
C PRO A 196 -7.58 11.50 8.43
N VAL A 197 -6.95 10.59 9.20
CA VAL A 197 -6.51 9.26 8.73
C VAL A 197 -7.62 8.53 7.97
N ILE A 198 -8.86 8.57 8.48
CA ILE A 198 -10.02 8.06 7.76
C ILE A 198 -11.22 8.97 7.98
N THR A 199 -11.91 9.31 6.90
CA THR A 199 -13.19 10.03 6.89
C THR A 199 -14.28 9.09 6.38
N MET A 200 -15.09 8.60 7.31
CA MET A 200 -16.23 7.74 7.02
C MET A 200 -17.43 8.59 6.57
N PRO A 201 -18.03 8.33 5.39
CA PRO A 201 -19.21 9.08 4.95
C PRO A 201 -20.45 8.71 5.79
N LYS A 202 -21.34 9.67 6.00
CA LYS A 202 -22.60 9.46 6.74
C LYS A 202 -23.62 8.62 5.97
N THR A 203 -23.58 8.68 4.65
CA THR A 203 -24.52 8.02 3.74
C THR A 203 -23.77 7.16 2.73
N ARG A 204 -24.49 6.17 2.18
CA ARG A 204 -23.97 5.34 1.09
C ARG A 204 -23.94 6.15 -0.20
N ASN A 205 -22.98 5.85 -1.06
CA ASN A 205 -22.93 6.41 -2.42
C ASN A 205 -23.98 5.76 -3.34
N GLN A 206 -24.04 6.18 -4.60
CA GLN A 206 -24.96 5.62 -5.61
C GLN A 206 -24.75 4.12 -5.86
N ARG A 207 -23.56 3.57 -5.56
CA ARG A 207 -23.24 2.14 -5.66
C ARG A 207 -23.63 1.35 -4.40
N GLY A 208 -24.18 2.01 -3.38
CA GLY A 208 -24.69 1.38 -2.16
C GLY A 208 -23.63 1.07 -1.10
N VAL A 209 -22.45 1.69 -1.17
CA VAL A 209 -21.31 1.45 -0.25
C VAL A 209 -20.86 2.72 0.45
N TYR A 210 -20.12 2.58 1.55
CA TYR A 210 -19.46 3.68 2.25
C TYR A 210 -18.03 3.84 1.73
N LEU A 211 -17.85 4.67 0.70
CA LEU A 211 -16.52 5.01 0.18
C LEU A 211 -15.81 5.95 1.15
N CYS A 212 -14.78 5.46 1.83
CA CYS A 212 -14.04 6.21 2.82
C CYS A 212 -12.87 6.96 2.18
N GLU A 213 -12.61 8.18 2.65
CA GLU A 213 -11.42 8.94 2.26
C GLU A 213 -10.33 8.77 3.30
N VAL A 214 -9.10 8.47 2.86
CA VAL A 214 -7.93 8.29 3.73
C VAL A 214 -7.00 9.47 3.53
N GLY A 215 -6.73 10.25 4.60
CA GLY A 215 -5.67 11.26 4.60
C GLY A 215 -4.32 10.56 4.61
N THR A 216 -3.77 10.30 3.43
CA THR A 216 -2.58 9.45 3.26
C THR A 216 -1.33 10.07 3.87
N ASP A 217 -1.22 11.40 3.83
CA ASP A 217 -0.20 12.20 4.49
C ASP A 217 -0.22 12.03 6.01
N THR A 218 -1.34 12.36 6.67
CA THR A 218 -1.52 12.19 8.11
C THR A 218 -1.31 10.73 8.54
N ALA A 219 -1.82 9.77 7.77
CA ALA A 219 -1.66 8.35 8.07
C ALA A 219 -0.19 7.93 8.00
N LYS A 220 0.54 8.35 6.97
CA LYS A 220 1.97 8.09 6.84
C LYS A 220 2.74 8.70 7.99
N GLU A 221 2.54 9.98 8.31
CA GLU A 221 3.26 10.65 9.41
C GLU A 221 3.09 9.92 10.74
N ILE A 222 1.87 9.50 11.08
CA ILE A 222 1.59 8.73 12.30
C ILE A 222 2.30 7.37 12.26
N LEU A 223 2.22 6.64 11.14
CA LEU A 223 2.84 5.33 11.01
C LEU A 223 4.38 5.42 11.07
N TYR A 224 4.99 6.39 10.38
CA TYR A 224 6.43 6.64 10.44
C TYR A 224 6.90 6.98 11.85
N ALA A 225 6.15 7.80 12.60
CA ALA A 225 6.48 8.09 13.99
C ALA A 225 6.47 6.83 14.87
N ARG A 226 5.50 5.93 14.67
CA ARG A 226 5.43 4.64 15.38
C ARG A 226 6.55 3.68 14.98
N MET A 227 6.87 3.64 13.68
CA MET A 227 7.96 2.82 13.15
C MET A 227 9.34 3.31 13.63
N LYS A 228 9.52 4.61 13.86
CA LYS A 228 10.77 5.21 14.35
C LYS A 228 10.99 5.00 15.86
N ALA A 229 9.94 4.73 16.64
CA ALA A 229 10.07 4.49 18.08
C ALA A 229 11.05 3.35 18.38
N ASP A 230 11.68 3.33 19.53
CA ASP A 230 12.61 2.25 19.88
C ASP A 230 11.88 0.90 20.00
N PRO A 231 12.53 -0.23 19.67
CA PRO A 231 11.97 -1.55 19.91
C PRO A 231 11.78 -1.79 21.40
N THR A 232 10.65 -2.40 21.78
CA THR A 232 10.34 -2.76 23.16
C THR A 232 10.21 -4.27 23.35
N PRO A 233 10.48 -4.80 24.56
CA PRO A 233 10.35 -6.23 24.85
C PRO A 233 8.98 -6.79 24.48
N VAL A 234 8.93 -8.02 23.96
CA VAL A 234 7.69 -8.66 23.46
C VAL A 234 6.67 -8.95 24.55
N ASP A 235 7.15 -9.19 25.76
CA ASP A 235 6.39 -9.44 26.97
C ASP A 235 5.79 -8.16 27.58
N GLU A 236 6.24 -6.99 27.15
CA GLU A 236 5.77 -5.70 27.66
C GLU A 236 4.67 -5.07 26.78
N ALA A 237 3.61 -4.63 27.43
CA ALA A 237 2.55 -3.87 26.79
C ALA A 237 3.00 -2.45 26.45
N THR A 238 3.12 -2.16 25.15
CA THR A 238 3.64 -0.88 24.66
C THR A 238 2.66 -0.23 23.71
N SER A 239 2.04 0.87 24.14
CA SER A 239 1.14 1.64 23.30
C SER A 239 1.83 2.07 22.00
N TYR A 240 1.11 1.95 20.89
CA TYR A 240 1.54 2.32 19.55
C TYR A 240 2.74 1.55 18.99
N ALA A 241 3.25 0.53 19.68
CA ALA A 241 4.32 -0.30 19.14
C ALA A 241 3.86 -1.09 17.92
N ILE A 242 4.75 -1.24 16.94
CA ILE A 242 4.54 -2.08 15.75
C ILE A 242 5.50 -3.26 15.87
N ARG A 243 4.96 -4.47 15.74
CA ARG A 243 5.68 -5.72 15.86
C ARG A 243 5.54 -6.54 14.59
N PHE A 244 6.64 -7.17 14.20
CA PHE A 244 6.72 -8.04 13.04
C PHE A 244 7.06 -9.47 13.47
N PRO A 245 6.51 -10.50 12.79
CA PRO A 245 6.81 -11.89 13.11
C PRO A 245 8.22 -12.26 12.64
N ASP A 246 8.81 -13.26 13.29
CA ASP A 246 10.04 -13.95 12.85
C ASP A 246 9.79 -14.97 11.73
N ASP A 247 8.79 -14.71 10.88
CA ASP A 247 8.39 -15.55 9.75
C ASP A 247 8.72 -14.85 8.42
N PRO A 248 9.71 -15.36 7.65
CA PRO A 248 10.15 -14.73 6.41
C PRO A 248 9.11 -14.80 5.28
N GLU A 249 8.08 -15.65 5.38
CA GLU A 249 6.96 -15.64 4.41
C GLU A 249 6.03 -14.44 4.63
N ILE A 250 5.99 -13.91 5.86
CA ILE A 250 5.12 -12.79 6.24
C ILE A 250 5.90 -11.48 6.25
N PHE A 251 7.10 -11.48 6.81
CA PHE A 251 7.95 -10.30 6.93
C PHE A 251 9.42 -10.63 6.69
N SER A 252 9.97 -10.11 5.61
CA SER A 252 11.39 -10.19 5.29
C SER A 252 11.99 -8.79 5.12
N GLN A 253 13.29 -8.75 4.84
CA GLN A 253 14.00 -7.52 4.50
C GLN A 253 13.35 -6.80 3.30
N THR A 254 12.76 -7.54 2.36
CA THR A 254 12.07 -6.96 1.19
C THR A 254 10.83 -6.18 1.63
N GLU A 255 10.03 -6.73 2.54
CA GLU A 255 8.86 -6.05 3.11
C GLU A 255 9.28 -4.85 3.95
N ALA A 256 10.35 -5.00 4.75
CA ALA A 256 10.90 -3.90 5.52
C ALA A 256 11.28 -2.72 4.61
N GLN A 257 11.93 -2.98 3.48
CA GLN A 257 12.30 -1.96 2.49
C GLN A 257 11.11 -1.33 1.77
N GLN A 258 9.98 -2.04 1.64
CA GLN A 258 8.77 -1.51 1.02
C GLN A 258 7.97 -0.60 1.97
N LEU A 259 8.11 -0.80 3.29
CA LEU A 259 7.39 -0.04 4.31
C LEU A 259 8.04 1.33 4.64
N VAL A 260 9.30 1.56 4.22
CA VAL A 260 10.10 2.76 4.55
C VAL A 260 10.58 3.55 3.32
#